data_AF-A0A830EZZ3-F1
#
_entry.id   AF-A0A830EZZ3-F1
#
_cell.length_a   1.000
_cell.length_b   1.000
_cell.length_c   1.000
_cell.angle_alpha   90.00
_cell.angle_beta   90.00
_cell.angle_gamma   90.00
#
_symmetry.space_group_name_H-M   'P 1'
#
loop_
_entity.id
_entity.type
_entity.pdbx_description
1 polymer ?
#
loop_
_entity_poly.entity_id
_entity_poly.type
_entity_poly.pdbx_seq_one_letter_code
_entity_poly.pdbx_strand_id
1 'polypeptide(L)'
;MIALGGIVGANLRYAVGAAAGDALLVTLLVNTIGSFGLGILLFDARADGFLTKRLRYVFGTGFFASFTTYSTFVADIALTTPELAVPYIIASYASGFGGVLASRKIVATTSTTAIQPPTPGDD
;
A
#
# COMPACT_ATOMS: atom_id res chain seq x y z
N MET A 1 -7.77 -16.84 6.49
CA MET A 1 -7.62 -16.08 5.23
C MET A 1 -6.87 -14.78 5.45
N ILE A 2 -7.37 -13.87 6.30
CA ILE A 2 -6.63 -12.65 6.70
C ILE A 2 -5.27 -12.99 7.31
N ALA A 3 -5.23 -13.92 8.28
CA ALA A 3 -3.99 -14.37 8.93
C ALA A 3 -2.95 -14.91 7.93
N LEU A 4 -3.37 -15.66 6.91
CA LEU A 4 -2.46 -16.18 5.88
C LEU A 4 -1.86 -15.03 5.05
N GLY A 5 -2.70 -14.09 4.60
CA GLY A 5 -2.23 -12.89 3.92
C GLY A 5 -1.24 -12.12 4.79
N GLY A 6 -1.55 -11.93 6.07
CA GLY A 6 -0.69 -11.22 7.01
C GLY A 6 0.66 -11.88 7.23
N ILE A 7 0.69 -13.20 7.41
CA ILE A 7 1.94 -13.98 7.51
C ILE A 7 2.78 -13.76 6.26
N VAL A 8 2.20 -13.92 5.06
CA VAL A 8 2.93 -13.77 3.80
C VAL A 8 3.45 -12.33 3.63
N GLY A 9 2.62 -11.32 3.91
CA GLY A 9 2.98 -9.91 3.77
C GLY A 9 4.12 -9.49 4.71
N ALA A 10 4.04 -9.87 5.99
CA ALA A 10 5.07 -9.57 6.97
C ALA A 10 6.41 -10.24 6.63
N ASN A 11 6.38 -11.52 6.24
CA ASN A 11 7.59 -12.26 5.86
C ASN A 11 8.21 -11.70 4.59
N LEU A 12 7.42 -11.30 3.60
CA LEU A 12 7.94 -10.68 2.39
C LEU A 12 8.63 -9.35 2.70
N ARG A 13 7.99 -8.47 3.51
CA ARG A 13 8.63 -7.22 3.94
C ARG A 13 9.96 -7.48 4.65
N TYR A 14 9.99 -8.46 5.56
CA TYR A 14 11.22 -8.87 6.25
C TYR A 14 12.30 -9.34 5.27
N ALA A 15 11.94 -10.22 4.32
CA ALA A 15 12.88 -10.76 3.34
C ALA A 15 13.45 -9.66 2.42
N VAL A 16 12.63 -8.71 1.97
CA VAL A 16 13.09 -7.56 1.18
C VAL A 16 14.07 -6.70 1.99
N GLY A 17 13.76 -6.41 3.26
CA GLY A 17 14.67 -5.68 4.16
C GLY A 17 16.00 -6.40 4.37
N ALA A 18 15.95 -7.72 4.61
CA ALA A 18 17.14 -8.54 4.80
C ALA A 18 18.03 -8.61 3.54
N ALA A 19 17.44 -8.57 2.33
CA ALA A 19 18.17 -8.67 1.07
C ALA A 19 18.76 -7.33 0.59
N ALA A 20 18.06 -6.22 0.79
CA ALA A 20 18.44 -4.92 0.21
C ALA A 20 19.27 -4.01 1.13
N GLY A 21 19.24 -4.22 2.45
CA GLY A 21 20.11 -3.55 3.42
C GLY A 21 19.79 -2.09 3.76
N ASP A 22 19.39 -1.25 2.80
CA ASP A 22 18.99 0.15 3.05
C ASP A 22 17.56 0.20 3.61
N ALA A 23 17.46 0.41 4.93
CA ALA A 23 16.19 0.43 5.66
C ALA A 23 15.22 1.50 5.14
N LEU A 24 15.71 2.71 4.83
CA LEU A 24 14.85 3.82 4.41
C LEU A 24 14.23 3.49 3.05
N LEU A 25 15.07 3.12 2.07
CA LEU A 25 14.60 2.82 0.72
C LEU A 25 13.66 1.61 0.72
N VAL A 26 13.96 0.58 1.50
CA VAL A 26 13.07 -0.59 1.64
C VAL A 26 11.70 -0.17 2.18
N THR A 27 11.66 0.54 3.31
CA THR A 27 10.41 0.99 3.93
C THR A 27 9.59 1.85 2.97
N LEU A 28 10.26 2.76 2.23
CA LEU A 28 9.61 3.56 1.20
C LEU A 28 8.98 2.68 0.13
N LEU A 29 9.75 1.77 -0.49
CA LEU A 29 9.27 0.92 -1.58
C LEU A 29 8.13 0.00 -1.16
N VAL A 30 8.22 -0.66 0.01
CA VAL A 30 7.13 -1.54 0.48
C VAL A 30 5.85 -0.74 0.75
N ASN A 31 5.97 0.47 1.32
CA ASN A 31 4.83 1.36 1.55
C ASN A 31 4.24 1.90 0.24
N THR A 32 5.07 2.27 -0.74
CA THR A 32 4.62 2.72 -2.07
C THR A 32 3.88 1.60 -2.80
N ILE A 33 4.49 0.41 -2.90
CA ILE A 33 3.90 -0.76 -3.60
C ILE A 33 2.62 -1.20 -2.90
N GLY A 34 2.62 -1.22 -1.57
CA GLY A 34 1.44 -1.57 -0.79
C GLY A 34 0.31 -0.56 -0.92
N SER A 35 0.61 0.75 -0.95
CA SER A 35 -0.38 1.81 -1.18
C SER A 35 -1.00 1.71 -2.57
N PHE A 36 -0.17 1.44 -3.59
CA PHE A 36 -0.64 1.16 -4.95
C PHE A 36 -1.58 -0.06 -4.98
N GLY A 37 -1.16 -1.18 -4.36
CA GLY A 37 -1.95 -2.41 -4.30
C GLY A 37 -3.28 -2.22 -3.57
N LEU A 38 -3.28 -1.55 -2.42
CA LEU A 38 -4.50 -1.17 -1.70
C LEU A 38 -5.42 -0.29 -2.55
N GLY A 39 -4.85 0.64 -3.31
CA GLY A 39 -5.59 1.47 -4.26
C GLY A 39 -6.29 0.65 -5.35
N ILE A 40 -5.61 -0.35 -5.94
CA ILE A 40 -6.25 -1.26 -6.90
C ILE A 40 -7.46 -1.97 -6.27
N LEU A 41 -7.31 -2.52 -5.06
CA LEU A 41 -8.41 -3.19 -4.35
C LEU A 41 -9.59 -2.24 -4.07
N LEU A 42 -9.29 -0.99 -3.71
CA LEU A 42 -10.26 0.04 -3.36
C LEU A 42 -11.06 0.49 -4.59
N PHE A 43 -10.36 0.80 -5.69
CA PHE A 43 -11.00 1.33 -6.90
C PHE A 43 -11.69 0.23 -7.71
N ASP A 44 -11.15 -0.98 -7.76
CA ASP A 44 -11.84 -2.13 -8.36
C ASP A 44 -13.19 -2.37 -7.68
N ALA A 45 -13.22 -2.36 -6.34
CA ALA A 45 -14.43 -2.50 -5.56
C ALA A 45 -15.50 -1.43 -5.84
N ARG A 46 -15.10 -0.28 -6.38
CA ARG A 46 -15.98 0.83 -6.76
C ARG A 46 -16.24 0.94 -8.26
N ALA A 47 -15.67 0.05 -9.06
CA ALA A 47 -15.93 -0.03 -10.50
C ALA A 47 -16.61 -1.36 -10.81
N ASP A 48 -15.95 -2.25 -11.57
CA ASP A 48 -16.52 -3.52 -12.00
C ASP A 48 -16.55 -4.58 -10.89
N GLY A 49 -15.78 -4.39 -9.81
CA GLY A 49 -15.74 -5.30 -8.68
C GLY A 49 -15.22 -6.70 -9.03
N PHE A 50 -14.25 -6.80 -9.94
CA PHE A 50 -13.69 -8.08 -10.39
C PHE A 50 -13.10 -8.89 -9.23
N LEU A 51 -12.56 -8.21 -8.21
CA LEU A 51 -11.99 -8.85 -7.04
C LEU A 51 -13.07 -9.16 -6.00
N THR A 52 -13.29 -10.47 -5.79
CA THR A 52 -14.23 -10.95 -4.79
C THR A 52 -13.93 -10.39 -3.39
N LYS A 53 -14.97 -10.28 -2.55
CA LYS A 53 -14.83 -9.82 -1.15
C LYS A 53 -13.79 -10.63 -0.37
N ARG A 54 -13.65 -11.94 -0.67
CA ARG A 54 -12.62 -12.80 -0.06
C ARG A 54 -11.21 -12.38 -0.44
N LEU A 55 -10.95 -12.13 -1.72
CA LEU A 55 -9.64 -11.64 -2.17
C LEU A 55 -9.32 -10.28 -1.53
N ARG A 56 -10.30 -9.38 -1.44
CA ARG A 56 -10.12 -8.08 -0.78
C ARG A 56 -9.72 -8.20 0.69
N TYR A 57 -10.28 -9.15 1.45
CA TYR A 57 -9.83 -9.39 2.82
C TYR A 57 -8.44 -10.02 2.92
N VAL A 58 -8.13 -10.99 2.05
CA VAL A 58 -6.80 -11.63 2.05
C VAL A 58 -5.71 -10.62 1.69
N PHE A 59 -5.91 -9.86 0.62
CA PHE A 59 -4.90 -8.93 0.12
C PHE A 59 -4.91 -7.59 0.84
N GLY A 60 -6.07 -7.01 1.12
CA GLY A 60 -6.18 -5.70 1.78
C GLY A 60 -5.87 -5.81 3.27
N THR A 61 -6.77 -6.42 4.03
CA THR A 61 -6.66 -6.53 5.49
C THR A 61 -5.54 -7.47 5.94
N GLY A 62 -5.20 -8.49 5.15
CA GLY A 62 -4.12 -9.42 5.45
C GLY A 62 -2.77 -8.94 4.94
N PHE A 63 -2.52 -9.17 3.65
CA PHE A 63 -1.21 -9.01 3.02
C PHE A 63 -0.71 -7.57 3.06
N PHE A 64 -1.39 -6.63 2.42
CA PHE A 64 -0.92 -5.25 2.31
C PHE A 64 -0.87 -4.56 3.67
N ALA A 65 -1.81 -4.83 4.57
CA ALA A 65 -1.76 -4.30 5.94
C ALA A 65 -0.52 -4.75 6.73
N SER A 66 0.04 -5.93 6.42
CA SER A 66 1.24 -6.46 7.10
C SER A 66 2.54 -6.22 6.30
N PHE A 67 2.42 -6.06 4.99
CA PHE A 67 3.50 -5.76 4.05
C PHE A 67 3.92 -4.29 4.12
N THR A 68 3.00 -3.36 4.34
CA THR A 68 3.33 -1.96 4.65
C THR A 68 3.65 -1.81 6.13
N THR A 69 4.27 -0.70 6.50
CA THR A 69 4.62 -0.41 7.89
C THR A 69 4.72 1.09 8.15
N TYR A 70 3.87 1.58 9.07
CA TYR A 70 3.97 2.95 9.56
C TYR A 70 4.97 3.07 10.71
N SER A 71 5.05 2.07 11.59
CA SER A 71 5.96 2.10 12.74
C SER A 71 7.42 2.12 12.32
N THR A 72 7.79 1.37 11.28
CA THR A 72 9.17 1.40 10.74
C THR A 72 9.44 2.74 10.06
N PHE A 73 8.49 3.30 9.31
CA PHE A 73 8.62 4.63 8.72
C PHE A 73 8.87 5.72 9.79
N VAL A 74 8.13 5.69 10.90
CA VAL A 74 8.35 6.63 12.02
C VAL A 74 9.70 6.39 12.69
N ALA A 75 10.10 5.13 12.87
CA ALA A 75 11.41 4.81 13.43
C ALA A 75 12.55 5.28 12.50
N ASP A 76 12.43 5.09 11.20
CA ASP A 76 13.40 5.54 10.19
C ASP A 76 13.59 7.06 10.26
N ILE A 77 12.50 7.82 10.41
CA ILE A 77 12.54 9.28 10.61
C ILE A 77 13.21 9.66 11.93
N ALA A 78 12.86 8.97 13.02
CA ALA A 78 13.35 9.29 14.35
C ALA A 78 14.84 8.95 14.55
N LEU A 79 15.35 7.98 13.79
CA LEU A 79 16.72 7.47 13.92
C LEU A 79 17.69 8.02 12.87
N THR A 80 17.19 8.64 11.79
CA THR A 80 18.03 9.24 10.74
C THR A 80 18.37 10.71 11.05
N THR A 81 19.24 11.31 10.22
CA THR A 81 19.59 12.73 10.35
C THR A 81 18.46 13.63 9.82
N PRO A 82 18.27 14.85 10.36
CA PRO A 82 17.22 15.76 9.86
C PRO A 82 17.29 16.06 8.36
N GLU A 83 18.51 16.13 7.81
CA GLU A 83 18.78 16.37 6.38
C GLU A 83 18.21 15.26 5.48
N LEU A 84 18.19 14.01 5.96
CA LEU A 84 17.61 12.88 5.24
C LEU A 84 16.13 12.65 5.62
N ALA A 85 15.74 12.94 6.85
CA ALA A 85 14.37 12.76 7.33
C ALA A 85 13.35 13.58 6.52
N VAL A 86 13.64 14.85 6.25
CA VAL A 86 12.74 15.74 5.51
C VAL A 86 12.46 15.24 4.08
N PRO A 87 13.46 15.00 3.22
CA PRO A 87 13.21 14.47 1.88
C PRO A 87 12.59 13.06 1.93
N TYR A 88 12.94 12.24 2.91
CA TYR A 88 12.36 10.91 3.09
C TYR A 88 10.85 10.95 3.40
N ILE A 89 10.41 11.86 4.27
CA ILE A 89 8.99 12.11 4.57
C ILE A 89 8.26 12.53 3.29
N ILE A 90 8.81 13.52 2.58
CA ILE A 90 8.22 14.05 1.35
C ILE A 90 8.10 12.93 0.31
N ALA A 91 9.17 12.17 0.09
CA ALA A 91 9.19 11.07 -0.88
C ALA A 91 8.21 9.95 -0.50
N SER A 92 8.10 9.61 0.79
CA SER A 92 7.19 8.56 1.27
C SER A 92 5.72 8.94 1.04
N TYR A 93 5.33 10.16 1.41
CA TYR A 93 3.96 10.62 1.15
C TYR A 93 3.70 10.82 -0.35
N ALA A 94 4.59 11.48 -1.07
CA ALA A 94 4.42 11.74 -2.50
C ALA A 94 4.31 10.43 -3.29
N SER A 95 5.16 9.45 -3.00
CA SER A 95 5.10 8.13 -3.67
C SER A 95 3.88 7.32 -3.22
N GLY A 96 3.50 7.35 -1.94
CA GLY A 96 2.28 6.69 -1.45
C GLY A 96 1.03 7.21 -2.14
N PHE A 97 0.83 8.53 -2.13
CA PHE A 97 -0.28 9.17 -2.86
C PHE A 97 -0.18 8.96 -4.36
N GLY A 98 1.02 9.07 -4.93
CA GLY A 98 1.28 8.80 -6.35
C GLY A 98 0.88 7.38 -6.75
N GLY A 99 1.19 6.38 -5.92
CA GLY A 99 0.77 4.99 -6.11
C GLY A 99 -0.76 4.84 -6.09
N VAL A 100 -1.43 5.48 -5.14
CA VAL A 100 -2.91 5.48 -5.09
C VAL A 100 -3.50 6.14 -6.36
N LEU A 101 -2.98 7.30 -6.78
CA LEU A 101 -3.44 7.97 -8.01
C LEU A 101 -3.18 7.14 -9.27
N ALA A 102 -2.03 6.48 -9.36
CA ALA A 102 -1.70 5.58 -10.45
C ALA A 102 -2.66 4.38 -10.49
N SER A 103 -2.96 3.79 -9.33
CA SER A 103 -3.92 2.69 -9.24
C SER A 103 -5.33 3.11 -9.71
N ARG A 104 -5.78 4.32 -9.35
CA ARG A 104 -7.05 4.88 -9.81
C ARG A 104 -7.08 5.03 -11.32
N LYS A 105 -6.00 5.57 -11.90
CA LYS A 105 -5.89 5.76 -13.36
C LYS A 105 -5.97 4.41 -14.08
N ILE A 106 -5.23 3.40 -13.60
CA ILE A 106 -5.21 2.06 -14.18
C ILE A 106 -6.61 1.45 -14.15
N VAL A 107 -7.26 1.42 -12.97
CA VAL A 107 -8.62 0.88 -12.84
C VAL A 107 -9.58 1.66 -13.74
N ALA A 108 -9.54 2.98 -13.75
CA ALA A 108 -10.42 3.79 -14.61
C ALA A 108 -10.23 3.52 -16.12
N THR A 109 -9.02 3.15 -16.56
CA THR A 109 -8.75 2.82 -17.97
C THR A 109 -9.07 1.38 -18.35
N THR A 110 -9.15 0.47 -17.38
CA THR A 110 -9.36 -0.97 -17.64
C THR A 110 -10.79 -1.42 -17.32
N SER A 111 -11.48 -0.71 -16.43
CA SER A 111 -12.87 -1.01 -16.08
C SER A 111 -13.85 -0.59 -17.18
N THR A 112 -14.93 -1.35 -17.30
CA THR A 112 -16.07 -1.06 -18.17
C THR A 112 -17.02 -0.03 -17.53
N THR A 113 -17.09 -0.04 -16.20
CA THR A 113 -17.91 0.89 -15.41
C THR A 113 -17.05 2.02 -14.83
N ALA A 114 -17.61 3.22 -14.77
CA ALA A 114 -16.97 4.34 -14.08
C ALA A 114 -16.85 4.06 -12.57
N ILE A 115 -15.72 4.46 -11.97
CA ILE A 115 -15.50 4.40 -10.53
C ILE A 115 -16.57 5.25 -9.83
N GLN A 116 -17.38 4.61 -9.00
CA GLN A 116 -18.45 5.25 -8.23
C GLN A 116 -17.85 6.16 -7.15
N PRO A 117 -18.39 7.37 -6.96
CA PRO A 117 -18.05 8.19 -5.80
C PRO A 117 -18.53 7.52 -4.50
N PRO A 118 -17.94 7.85 -3.34
CA PRO A 118 -18.45 7.37 -2.06
C PRO A 118 -19.92 7.79 -1.87
N THR A 119 -20.78 6.85 -1.52
CA THR A 119 -22.17 7.16 -1.12
C THR A 119 -22.22 7.40 0.40
N PRO A 120 -22.99 8.38 0.89
CA PRO A 120 -23.21 8.54 2.33
C PRO A 120 -23.79 7.25 2.93
N GLY A 121 -23.07 6.61 3.86
CA GLY A 121 -23.47 5.34 4.50
C GLY A 121 -22.73 4.08 4.03
N ASP A 122 -21.63 4.21 3.30
CA ASP A 122 -20.77 3.09 2.85
C ASP A 122 -19.84 2.49 3.95
N ASP A 123 -19.95 2.97 5.18
CA ASP A 123 -19.20 2.53 6.37
C ASP A 123 -19.76 1.25 7.04
#